data_AF-A0A0C2WTU1-F1
#
_entry.id   AF-A0A0C2WTU1-F1
#
_cell.length_a   1.000
_cell.length_b   1.000
_cell.length_c   1.000
_cell.angle_alpha   90.00
_cell.angle_beta   90.00
_cell.angle_gamma   90.00
#
_symmetry.space_group_name_H-M   'P 1'
#
loop_
_entity.id
_entity.type
_entity.pdbx_description
1 polymer ?
#
loop_
_entity_poly.entity_id
_entity_poly.type
_entity_poly.pdbx_seq_one_letter_code
_entity_poly.pdbx_strand_id
1 'polypeptide(L)'
;MYSPPTPSPSSKPSIPVDDGNCELLGPAALVVQALMGVMVVLTLVYKRHREKPKRKWRIWAFDVSKQLIGQIIVHFSNVFISSLVASEAVQNPCVLYFLNIVVDTTVGVGILYLFLWGTTKILTERFHLKGLETGQYGEGPKPSVKFWVRQAGVYVACLLGMKVAVVVLFAVWPGLFDIGEWLLSWTGDNETVQVVVVMGICPILFNMLQFWLIDSIVKA
;
A
#
# COMPACT_ATOMS: atom_id res chain seq x y z
N MET A 1 -33.09 14.08 53.94
CA MET A 1 -32.29 12.90 53.58
C MET A 1 -32.26 12.82 52.06
N TYR A 2 -31.14 13.17 51.45
CA TYR A 2 -30.93 13.02 50.01
C TYR A 2 -30.21 11.69 49.78
N SER A 3 -30.84 10.77 49.06
CA SER A 3 -30.21 9.51 48.63
C SER A 3 -29.27 9.79 47.45
N PRO A 4 -28.08 9.18 47.37
CA PRO A 4 -27.20 9.33 46.21
C PRO A 4 -27.73 8.50 45.01
N PRO A 5 -27.52 8.97 43.76
CA PRO A 5 -27.89 8.20 42.59
C PRO A 5 -26.92 7.06 42.34
N THR A 6 -27.46 5.90 41.99
CA THR A 6 -26.74 4.68 41.59
C THR A 6 -26.16 4.84 40.19
N PRO A 7 -24.88 4.56 39.91
CA PRO A 7 -24.37 4.51 38.55
C PRO A 7 -24.28 3.06 38.05
N SER A 8 -24.87 2.79 36.89
CA SER A 8 -24.49 1.69 35.97
C SER A 8 -25.15 1.92 34.60
N PRO A 9 -24.65 1.35 33.47
CA PRO A 9 -23.39 0.64 33.21
C PRO A 9 -22.61 1.19 31.99
N SER A 10 -21.37 0.71 31.81
CA SER A 10 -20.65 0.66 30.51
C SER A 10 -20.15 1.99 29.90
N SER A 11 -19.06 2.53 30.42
CA SER A 11 -18.09 3.25 29.59
C SER A 11 -16.87 2.36 29.38
N LYS A 12 -16.70 1.82 28.17
CA LYS A 12 -15.37 1.35 27.72
C LYS A 12 -14.40 2.51 27.96
N PRO A 13 -13.18 2.28 28.47
CA PRO A 13 -12.21 3.36 28.57
C PRO A 13 -11.91 3.82 27.15
N SER A 14 -12.45 4.98 26.77
CA SER A 14 -11.93 5.76 25.67
C SER A 14 -10.52 6.15 26.10
N ILE A 15 -9.51 5.55 25.46
CA ILE A 15 -8.13 6.02 25.58
C ILE A 15 -8.18 7.54 25.40
N PRO A 16 -7.71 8.33 26.36
CA PRO A 16 -7.51 9.75 26.13
C PRO A 16 -6.42 9.83 25.08
N VAL A 17 -6.81 10.11 23.84
CA VAL A 17 -5.87 10.56 22.81
C VAL A 17 -5.41 11.92 23.32
N ASP A 18 -4.22 11.93 23.91
CA ASP A 18 -3.56 13.13 24.40
C ASP A 18 -3.43 14.12 23.24
N ASP A 19 -4.20 15.22 23.29
CA ASP A 19 -4.30 16.30 22.30
C ASP A 19 -2.99 17.10 22.12
N GLY A 20 -1.86 16.60 22.64
CA GLY A 20 -0.56 17.25 22.57
C GLY A 20 0.42 16.72 21.53
N ASN A 21 0.21 15.54 20.93
CA ASN A 21 1.26 14.91 20.09
C ASN A 21 0.75 13.93 19.02
N CYS A 22 -0.48 14.08 18.52
CA CYS A 22 -0.95 13.32 17.35
C CYS A 22 -0.31 13.84 16.05
N GLU A 23 1.03 13.85 16.00
CA GLU A 23 1.75 14.09 14.75
C GLU A 23 1.71 12.80 13.94
N LEU A 24 0.89 12.82 12.89
CA LEU A 24 0.85 11.83 11.80
C LEU A 24 2.23 11.61 11.14
N LEU A 25 3.23 12.44 11.48
CA LEU A 25 4.63 12.43 11.08
C LEU A 25 5.61 12.56 12.26
N GLY A 26 5.26 12.04 13.44
CA GLY A 26 6.16 12.07 14.58
C GLY A 26 7.52 11.40 14.28
N PRO A 27 8.62 11.76 14.99
CA PRO A 27 9.95 11.23 14.73
C PRO A 27 10.02 9.69 14.73
N ALA A 28 9.23 9.04 15.59
CA ALA A 28 9.13 7.58 15.66
C ALA A 28 8.52 6.98 14.38
N ALA A 29 7.47 7.61 13.82
CA ALA A 29 6.84 7.17 12.58
C ALA A 29 7.81 7.30 11.39
N LEU A 30 8.59 8.38 11.33
CA LEU A 30 9.63 8.57 10.32
C LEU A 30 10.72 7.50 10.38
N VAL A 31 11.14 7.10 11.59
CA VAL A 31 12.11 6.01 11.77
C VAL A 31 11.54 4.69 11.27
N VAL A 32 10.29 4.36 11.61
CA VAL A 32 9.63 3.13 11.15
C VAL A 32 9.46 3.13 9.62
N GLN A 33 9.03 4.25 9.03
CA GLN A 33 8.91 4.39 7.58
C GLN A 33 10.26 4.25 6.87
N ALA A 34 11.32 4.84 7.43
CA ALA A 34 12.67 4.70 6.88
C ALA A 34 13.16 3.24 6.95
N LEU A 35 12.95 2.56 8.08
CA LEU A 35 13.28 1.15 8.24
C LEU A 35 12.51 0.26 7.24
N MET A 36 11.21 0.52 7.07
CA MET A 36 10.40 -0.15 6.05
C MET A 36 10.96 0.05 4.65
N GLY A 37 11.31 1.29 4.29
CA GLY A 37 11.92 1.62 3.00
C GLY A 37 13.24 0.88 2.78
N VAL A 38 14.11 0.82 3.79
CA VAL A 38 15.37 0.08 3.73
C VAL A 38 15.11 -1.42 3.52
N MET A 39 14.21 -2.03 4.29
CA MET A 39 13.89 -3.46 4.16
C MET A 39 13.31 -3.81 2.78
N VAL A 40 12.45 -2.95 2.23
CA VAL A 40 11.91 -3.12 0.87
C VAL A 40 13.02 -3.07 -0.17
N VAL A 41 13.91 -2.06 -0.12
CA VAL A 41 15.03 -1.95 -1.06
C VAL A 41 15.97 -3.14 -0.95
N LEU A 42 16.30 -3.58 0.27
CA LEU A 42 17.12 -4.77 0.52
C LEU A 42 16.48 -6.03 -0.08
N THR A 43 15.16 -6.19 0.05
CA THR A 43 14.41 -7.29 -0.54
C THR A 43 14.52 -7.30 -2.07
N LEU A 44 14.43 -6.13 -2.72
CA LEU A 44 14.58 -6.00 -4.17
C LEU A 44 16.02 -6.25 -4.65
N VAL A 45 17.02 -5.80 -3.89
CA VAL A 45 18.44 -6.10 -4.16
C VAL A 45 18.71 -7.59 -4.01
N TYR A 46 18.20 -8.22 -2.95
CA TYR A 46 18.30 -9.66 -2.72
C TYR A 46 17.65 -10.44 -3.87
N LYS A 47 16.44 -10.06 -4.27
CA LYS A 47 15.74 -10.64 -5.42
C LYS A 47 16.61 -10.56 -6.67
N ARG A 48 17.12 -9.37 -7.00
CA ARG A 48 18.01 -9.15 -8.15
C ARG A 48 19.24 -10.06 -8.13
N HIS A 49 19.87 -10.25 -6.96
CA HIS A 49 21.05 -11.13 -6.83
C HIS A 49 20.74 -12.60 -7.13
N ARG A 50 19.50 -13.03 -6.88
CA ARG A 50 19.02 -14.39 -7.15
C ARG A 50 18.54 -14.58 -8.60
N GLU A 51 18.34 -13.52 -9.37
CA GLU A 51 17.95 -13.60 -10.78
C GLU A 51 19.07 -14.22 -11.64
N LYS A 52 18.70 -15.15 -12.53
CA LYS A 52 19.57 -15.73 -13.56
C LYS A 52 18.86 -15.59 -14.92
N PRO A 53 19.39 -14.82 -15.89
CA PRO A 53 20.55 -13.91 -15.80
C PRO A 53 20.25 -12.66 -14.96
N LYS A 54 21.30 -12.03 -14.41
CA LYS A 54 21.18 -10.83 -13.55
C LYS A 54 20.80 -9.60 -14.38
N ARG A 55 19.73 -8.89 -13.98
CA ARG A 55 19.29 -7.64 -14.64
C ARG A 55 20.36 -6.55 -14.54
N LYS A 56 20.57 -5.78 -15.61
CA LYS A 56 21.50 -4.62 -15.61
C LYS A 56 21.06 -3.60 -14.56
N TRP A 57 22.01 -3.06 -13.78
CA TRP A 57 21.74 -2.11 -12.70
C TRP A 57 20.90 -0.89 -13.12
N ARG A 58 21.12 -0.38 -14.34
CA ARG A 58 20.37 0.76 -14.87
C ARG A 58 18.88 0.46 -15.08
N ILE A 59 18.55 -0.72 -15.62
CA ILE A 59 17.17 -1.15 -15.86
C ILE A 59 16.48 -1.38 -14.51
N TRP A 60 17.16 -2.07 -13.59
CA TRP A 60 16.67 -2.26 -12.24
C TRP A 60 16.39 -0.94 -11.51
N ALA A 61 17.28 0.05 -11.59
CA ALA A 61 17.05 1.36 -11.00
C ALA A 61 15.83 2.08 -11.61
N PHE A 62 15.59 1.90 -12.91
CA PHE A 62 14.39 2.41 -13.58
C PHE A 62 13.12 1.73 -13.08
N ASP A 63 13.13 0.41 -12.87
CA ASP A 63 11.99 -0.34 -12.31
C ASP A 63 11.70 0.04 -10.85
N VAL A 64 12.75 0.13 -10.02
CA VAL A 64 12.62 0.50 -8.60
C VAL A 64 12.16 1.95 -8.44
N SER A 65 12.67 2.88 -9.24
CA SER A 65 12.24 4.28 -9.18
C SER A 65 10.77 4.46 -9.57
N LYS A 66 10.25 3.69 -10.55
CA LYS A 66 8.79 3.68 -10.85
C LYS A 66 7.98 3.26 -9.64
N GLN A 67 8.39 2.17 -8.98
CA GLN A 67 7.69 1.65 -7.81
C GLN A 67 7.72 2.64 -6.64
N LEU A 68 8.86 3.27 -6.37
CA LEU A 68 8.99 4.27 -5.32
C LEU A 68 8.10 5.49 -5.57
N ILE A 69 8.10 6.03 -6.79
CA ILE A 69 7.24 7.16 -7.15
C ILE A 69 5.76 6.77 -7.05
N GLY A 70 5.40 5.57 -7.52
CA GLY A 70 4.04 5.05 -7.38
C GLY A 70 3.61 4.95 -5.92
N GLN A 71 4.47 4.44 -5.04
CA GLN A 71 4.17 4.33 -3.61
C GLN A 71 3.98 5.69 -2.95
N ILE A 72 4.80 6.69 -3.31
CA ILE A 72 4.64 8.06 -2.81
C ILE A 72 3.25 8.61 -3.21
N ILE A 73 2.85 8.43 -4.47
CA ILE A 73 1.55 8.90 -4.96
C ILE A 73 0.39 8.18 -4.27
N VAL A 74 0.47 6.86 -4.10
CA VAL A 74 -0.55 6.08 -3.38
C VAL A 74 -0.63 6.49 -1.92
N HIS A 75 0.50 6.74 -1.26
CA HIS A 75 0.54 7.23 0.12
C HIS A 75 -0.21 8.56 0.27
N PHE A 76 0.07 9.54 -0.58
CA PHE A 76 -0.66 10.81 -0.57
C PHE A 76 -2.14 10.64 -0.92
N SER A 77 -2.47 9.72 -1.84
CA SER A 77 -3.87 9.40 -2.17
C SER A 77 -4.62 8.83 -0.97
N ASN A 78 -4.00 7.92 -0.21
CA ASN A 78 -4.58 7.37 1.01
C ASN A 78 -4.86 8.47 2.05
N VAL A 79 -3.91 9.39 2.26
CA VAL A 79 -4.09 10.52 3.18
C VAL A 79 -5.25 11.43 2.73
N PHE A 80 -5.30 11.75 1.44
CA PHE A 80 -6.37 12.58 0.87
C PHE A 80 -7.75 11.92 1.00
N ILE A 81 -7.86 10.63 0.69
CA ILE A 81 -9.11 9.87 0.82
C ILE A 81 -9.54 9.80 2.28
N SER A 82 -8.61 9.53 3.21
CA SER A 82 -8.90 9.54 4.64
C SER A 82 -9.44 10.89 5.12
N SER A 83 -8.93 12.02 4.61
CA SER A 83 -9.47 13.35 4.96
C SER A 83 -10.91 13.59 4.47
N LEU A 84 -11.31 12.95 3.37
CA LEU A 84 -12.67 13.05 2.85
C LEU A 84 -13.66 12.15 3.59
N VAL A 85 -13.18 11.02 4.10
CA VAL A 85 -14.01 9.96 4.73
C VAL A 85 -14.05 10.08 6.26
N ALA A 86 -13.21 10.95 6.85
CA ALA A 86 -13.07 11.12 8.30
C ALA A 86 -14.38 11.44 9.06
N SER A 87 -15.43 11.92 8.38
CA SER A 87 -16.71 12.27 9.01
C SER A 87 -17.65 11.10 9.27
N GLU A 88 -17.43 9.91 8.68
CA GLU A 88 -18.42 8.82 8.64
C GLU A 88 -18.00 7.52 9.36
N ALA A 89 -16.79 7.43 9.92
CA ALA A 89 -16.22 6.15 10.36
C ALA A 89 -16.34 5.93 11.89
N VAL A 90 -17.34 5.16 12.33
CA VAL A 90 -17.47 4.62 13.71
C VAL A 90 -16.87 3.20 13.78
N GLN A 91 -15.65 3.01 13.28
CA GLN A 91 -15.02 1.69 13.15
C GLN A 91 -13.66 1.64 13.86
N ASN A 92 -13.22 0.44 14.25
CA ASN A 92 -11.90 0.25 14.87
C ASN A 92 -10.79 0.63 13.87
N PRO A 93 -9.92 1.62 14.17
CA PRO A 93 -8.91 2.11 13.24
C PRO A 93 -7.82 1.09 12.94
N CYS A 94 -7.46 0.22 13.88
CA CYS A 94 -6.48 -0.85 13.67
C CYS A 94 -7.01 -1.88 12.68
N VAL A 95 -8.27 -2.29 12.83
CA VAL A 95 -8.92 -3.25 11.92
C VAL A 95 -9.02 -2.66 10.51
N LEU A 96 -9.46 -1.40 10.41
CA LEU A 96 -9.56 -0.71 9.12
C LEU A 96 -8.19 -0.52 8.46
N TYR A 97 -7.17 -0.15 9.22
CA TYR A 97 -5.80 -0.01 8.71
C TYR A 97 -5.23 -1.35 8.25
N PHE A 98 -5.41 -2.40 9.05
CA PHE A 98 -4.99 -3.76 8.72
C PHE A 98 -5.64 -4.23 7.42
N LEU A 99 -6.96 -4.10 7.31
CA LEU A 99 -7.70 -4.49 6.11
C LEU A 99 -7.27 -3.69 4.89
N ASN A 100 -7.07 -2.37 5.02
CA ASN A 100 -6.56 -1.56 3.91
C ASN A 100 -5.23 -2.08 3.40
N ILE A 101 -4.28 -2.41 4.29
CA ILE A 101 -2.99 -2.96 3.89
C ILE A 101 -3.14 -4.34 3.25
N VAL A 102 -3.86 -5.25 3.89
CA VAL A 102 -4.02 -6.62 3.39
C VAL A 102 -4.70 -6.60 2.02
N VAL A 103 -5.80 -5.86 1.87
CA VAL A 103 -6.54 -5.78 0.60
C VAL A 103 -5.74 -5.05 -0.47
N ASP A 104 -5.10 -3.91 -0.18
CA ASP A 104 -4.26 -3.18 -1.15
C ASP A 104 -3.11 -4.07 -1.67
N THR A 105 -2.48 -4.84 -0.77
CA THR A 105 -1.27 -5.63 -1.10
C THR A 105 -1.59 -7.01 -1.70
N THR A 106 -2.82 -7.51 -1.54
CA THR A 106 -3.25 -8.81 -2.09
C THR A 106 -4.15 -8.62 -3.30
N VAL A 107 -5.41 -8.25 -3.07
CA VAL A 107 -6.42 -8.01 -4.11
C VAL A 107 -5.98 -6.85 -5.00
N GLY A 108 -5.47 -5.76 -4.41
CA GLY A 108 -4.99 -4.61 -5.16
C GLY A 108 -3.85 -4.96 -6.13
N VAL A 109 -2.86 -5.76 -5.73
CA VAL A 109 -1.81 -6.23 -6.66
C VAL A 109 -2.39 -7.06 -7.81
N GLY A 110 -3.41 -7.89 -7.55
CA GLY A 110 -4.13 -8.63 -8.59
C GLY A 110 -4.85 -7.71 -9.57
N ILE A 111 -5.58 -6.71 -9.07
CA ILE A 111 -6.25 -5.69 -9.89
C ILE A 111 -5.23 -4.90 -10.72
N LEU A 112 -4.12 -4.49 -10.10
CA LEU A 112 -3.03 -3.79 -10.76
C LEU A 112 -2.46 -4.60 -11.92
N TYR A 113 -2.23 -5.91 -11.72
CA TYR A 113 -1.78 -6.80 -12.79
C TYR A 113 -2.75 -6.81 -13.97
N LEU A 114 -4.06 -6.94 -13.71
CA LEU A 114 -5.09 -6.93 -14.76
C LEU A 114 -5.13 -5.59 -15.49
N PHE A 115 -5.00 -4.47 -14.77
CA PHE A 115 -5.00 -3.14 -15.35
C PHE A 115 -3.75 -2.89 -16.20
N LEU A 116 -2.57 -3.29 -15.72
CA LEU A 116 -1.32 -3.20 -16.49
C LEU A 116 -1.37 -4.08 -17.75
N TRP A 117 -1.86 -5.31 -17.63
CA TRP A 117 -2.01 -6.21 -18.76
C TRP A 117 -3.00 -5.64 -19.80
N GLY A 118 -4.17 -5.20 -19.35
CA GLY A 118 -5.22 -4.65 -20.22
C GLY A 118 -4.78 -3.36 -20.91
N THR A 119 -4.21 -2.41 -20.16
CA THR A 119 -3.73 -1.14 -20.73
C THR A 119 -2.57 -1.33 -21.69
N THR A 120 -1.60 -2.20 -21.36
CA THR A 120 -0.48 -2.52 -22.27
C THR A 120 -0.99 -3.18 -23.54
N LYS A 121 -1.92 -4.13 -23.43
CA LYS A 121 -2.54 -4.78 -24.59
C LYS A 121 -3.28 -3.78 -25.48
N ILE A 122 -4.12 -2.93 -24.89
CA ILE A 122 -4.87 -1.91 -25.63
C ILE A 122 -3.92 -0.91 -26.31
N LEU A 123 -2.95 -0.35 -25.58
CA LEU A 123 -2.08 0.68 -26.12
C LEU A 123 -1.11 0.13 -27.20
N THR A 124 -0.64 -1.10 -27.05
CA THR A 124 0.29 -1.71 -28.01
C THR A 124 -0.44 -2.32 -29.22
N GLU A 125 -1.55 -3.04 -29.02
CA GLU A 125 -2.26 -3.72 -30.13
C GLU A 125 -3.25 -2.80 -30.86
N ARG A 126 -3.92 -1.86 -30.17
CA ARG A 126 -4.94 -0.99 -30.79
C ARG A 126 -4.36 0.35 -31.24
N PHE A 127 -3.50 0.95 -30.42
CA PHE A 127 -2.93 2.27 -30.71
C PHE A 127 -1.51 2.21 -31.29
N HIS A 128 -0.92 1.01 -31.45
CA HIS A 128 0.42 0.77 -32.01
C HIS A 128 1.52 1.64 -31.38
N LEU A 129 1.40 1.90 -30.09
CA LEU A 129 2.29 2.78 -29.36
C LEU A 129 3.56 2.05 -28.91
N LYS A 130 4.68 2.32 -29.58
CA LYS A 130 5.99 1.75 -29.21
C LYS A 130 6.50 2.28 -27.86
N GLY A 131 7.18 1.42 -27.10
CA GLY A 131 7.87 1.79 -25.86
C GLY A 131 7.05 1.66 -24.57
N LEU A 132 5.92 0.95 -24.62
CA LEU A 132 5.08 0.63 -23.47
C LEU A 132 5.33 -0.77 -22.91
N GLU A 133 6.13 -1.59 -23.58
CA GLU A 133 6.52 -2.90 -23.10
C GLU A 133 7.31 -2.79 -21.80
N THR A 134 6.80 -3.43 -20.75
CA THR A 134 7.43 -3.49 -19.44
C THR A 134 8.86 -4.02 -19.53
N GLY A 135 9.76 -3.48 -18.70
CA GLY A 135 11.18 -3.85 -18.70
C GLY A 135 12.01 -3.35 -19.90
N GLN A 136 11.38 -2.83 -20.97
CA GLN A 136 12.09 -2.31 -22.15
C GLN A 136 12.13 -0.78 -22.20
N TYR A 137 13.31 -0.20 -21.92
CA TYR A 137 13.48 1.25 -21.82
C TYR A 137 14.10 1.92 -23.04
N GLY A 138 14.11 1.27 -24.19
CA GLY A 138 14.62 1.85 -25.44
C GLY A 138 15.21 0.80 -26.38
N GLU A 139 15.43 1.21 -27.62
CA GLU A 139 15.89 0.34 -28.72
C GLU A 139 17.43 0.20 -28.76
N GLY A 140 18.16 1.03 -28.00
CA GLY A 140 19.63 1.05 -27.97
C GLY A 140 20.24 0.50 -26.68
N PRO A 141 21.58 0.46 -26.56
CA PRO A 141 22.29 -0.07 -25.40
C PRO A 141 22.10 0.76 -24.11
N LYS A 142 21.56 1.98 -24.21
CA LYS A 142 21.30 2.88 -23.07
C LYS A 142 19.78 3.06 -22.89
N PRO A 143 19.25 2.93 -21.65
CA PRO A 143 17.84 3.20 -21.37
C PRO A 143 17.54 4.70 -21.58
N SER A 144 16.39 4.96 -22.19
CA SER A 144 15.86 6.30 -22.49
C SER A 144 14.85 6.71 -21.43
N VAL A 145 15.06 7.89 -20.86
CA VAL A 145 14.13 8.48 -19.88
C VAL A 145 12.74 8.71 -20.48
N LYS A 146 12.63 8.94 -21.80
CA LYS A 146 11.34 9.13 -22.48
C LYS A 146 10.45 7.88 -22.39
N PHE A 147 11.04 6.69 -22.58
CA PHE A 147 10.32 5.41 -22.45
C PHE A 147 9.91 5.18 -20.99
N TRP A 148 10.82 5.50 -20.07
CA TRP A 148 10.53 5.41 -18.64
C TRP A 148 9.39 6.32 -18.20
N VAL A 149 9.36 7.60 -18.59
CA VAL A 149 8.27 8.52 -18.23
C VAL A 149 6.92 8.01 -18.76
N ARG A 150 6.91 7.47 -19.99
CA ARG A 150 5.70 6.91 -20.58
C ARG A 150 5.18 5.70 -19.80
N GLN A 151 6.07 4.75 -19.49
CA GLN A 151 5.72 3.57 -18.70
C GLN A 151 5.36 3.92 -17.25
N ALA A 152 6.07 4.88 -16.64
CA ALA A 152 5.78 5.38 -15.31
C ALA A 152 4.39 6.04 -15.27
N GLY A 153 4.03 6.82 -16.28
CA GLY A 153 2.70 7.44 -16.39
C GLY A 153 1.58 6.39 -16.45
N VAL A 154 1.73 5.37 -17.31
CA VAL A 154 0.74 4.27 -17.38
C VAL A 154 0.70 3.49 -16.06
N TYR A 155 1.85 3.19 -15.48
CA TYR A 155 1.94 2.49 -14.20
C TYR A 155 1.25 3.26 -13.06
N VAL A 156 1.49 4.57 -12.95
CA VAL A 156 0.84 5.43 -11.96
C VAL A 156 -0.67 5.52 -12.21
N ALA A 157 -1.11 5.63 -13.46
CA ALA A 157 -2.53 5.63 -13.79
C ALA A 157 -3.21 4.31 -13.38
N CYS A 158 -2.58 3.17 -13.66
CA CYS A 158 -3.06 1.85 -13.24
C CYS A 158 -3.06 1.70 -11.70
N LEU A 159 -2.06 2.23 -11.00
CA LEU A 159 -2.03 2.24 -9.54
C LEU A 159 -3.17 3.07 -8.94
N LEU A 160 -3.42 4.27 -9.47
CA LEU A 160 -4.52 5.12 -9.02
C LEU A 160 -5.87 4.46 -9.31
N GLY A 161 -6.04 3.88 -10.49
CA GLY A 161 -7.24 3.11 -10.83
C GLY A 161 -7.45 1.91 -9.89
N MET A 162 -6.38 1.17 -9.58
CA MET A 162 -6.42 0.08 -8.60
C MET A 162 -6.83 0.59 -7.22
N LYS A 163 -6.27 1.71 -6.76
CA LYS A 163 -6.61 2.29 -5.46
C LYS A 163 -8.09 2.67 -5.39
N VAL A 164 -8.61 3.30 -6.44
CA VAL A 164 -10.05 3.62 -6.54
C VAL A 164 -10.88 2.34 -6.51
N ALA A 165 -10.49 1.28 -7.22
CA ALA A 165 -11.20 0.01 -7.22
C ALA A 165 -11.24 -0.64 -5.82
N VAL A 166 -10.14 -0.58 -5.06
CA VAL A 166 -10.11 -1.07 -3.68
C VAL A 166 -11.02 -0.23 -2.77
N VAL A 167 -11.01 1.10 -2.90
CA VAL A 167 -11.92 1.96 -2.11
C VAL A 167 -13.38 1.66 -2.41
N VAL A 168 -13.73 1.46 -3.68
CA VAL A 168 -15.08 1.04 -4.08
C VAL A 168 -15.42 -0.33 -3.50
N LEU A 169 -14.47 -1.27 -3.46
CA LEU A 169 -14.67 -2.58 -2.84
C LEU A 169 -15.03 -2.46 -1.35
N PHE A 170 -14.33 -1.61 -0.59
CA PHE A 170 -14.67 -1.34 0.81
C PHE A 170 -16.05 -0.68 0.97
N ALA A 171 -16.42 0.23 0.07
CA ALA A 171 -17.71 0.90 0.10
C ALA A 171 -18.88 -0.05 -0.23
N VAL A 172 -18.69 -1.01 -1.13
CA VAL A 172 -19.73 -1.95 -1.57
C VAL A 172 -19.82 -3.17 -0.65
N TRP A 173 -18.70 -3.62 -0.06
CA TRP A 173 -18.63 -4.79 0.80
C TRP A 173 -18.23 -4.40 2.23
N PRO A 174 -19.18 -3.96 3.08
CA PRO A 174 -18.89 -3.61 4.47
C PRO A 174 -18.50 -4.82 5.33
N GLY A 175 -18.98 -6.03 5.00
CA GLY A 175 -18.62 -7.28 5.70
C GLY A 175 -17.13 -7.67 5.63
N LEU A 176 -16.28 -6.92 4.90
CA LEU A 176 -14.83 -7.04 5.03
C LEU A 176 -14.35 -6.68 6.45
N PHE A 177 -15.07 -5.78 7.12
CA PHE A 177 -14.74 -5.38 8.49
C PHE A 177 -14.88 -6.55 9.47
N ASP A 178 -15.97 -7.32 9.38
CA ASP A 178 -16.21 -8.50 10.21
C ASP A 178 -15.09 -9.56 10.03
N ILE A 179 -14.62 -9.73 8.79
CA ILE A 179 -13.48 -10.61 8.50
C ILE A 179 -12.20 -10.08 9.15
N GLY A 180 -11.99 -8.77 9.14
CA GLY A 180 -10.84 -8.13 9.79
C GLY A 180 -10.87 -8.28 11.30
N GLU A 181 -12.03 -8.09 11.94
CA GLU A 181 -12.21 -8.32 13.38
C GLU A 181 -11.94 -9.78 13.74
N TRP A 182 -12.49 -10.72 12.98
CA TRP A 182 -12.22 -12.14 13.16
C TRP A 182 -10.73 -12.46 12.99
N LEU A 183 -10.06 -11.89 11.99
CA LEU A 183 -8.65 -12.15 11.74
C LEU A 183 -7.73 -11.52 12.80
N LEU A 184 -8.19 -10.47 13.50
CA LEU A 184 -7.47 -9.84 14.60
C LEU A 184 -7.94 -10.28 15.98
N SER A 185 -8.96 -11.14 16.09
CA SER A 185 -9.49 -11.56 17.39
C SER A 185 -8.45 -12.26 18.27
N TRP A 186 -7.42 -12.86 17.66
CA TRP A 186 -6.31 -13.51 18.38
C TRP A 186 -5.36 -12.51 19.07
N THR A 187 -5.33 -11.24 18.65
CA THR A 187 -4.51 -10.22 19.34
C THR A 187 -5.13 -9.79 20.68
N GLY A 188 -6.39 -10.19 20.94
CA GLY A 188 -7.14 -9.84 22.13
C GLY A 188 -7.31 -8.33 22.30
N ASP A 189 -7.72 -7.92 23.51
CA ASP A 189 -7.88 -6.51 23.89
C ASP A 189 -6.54 -5.83 24.24
N ASN A 190 -5.40 -6.43 23.89
CA ASN A 190 -4.09 -5.84 24.18
C ASN A 190 -3.71 -4.83 23.09
N GLU A 191 -4.04 -3.57 23.34
CA GLU A 191 -3.77 -2.44 22.46
C GLU A 191 -2.29 -2.35 22.04
N THR A 192 -1.36 -2.68 22.94
CA THR A 192 0.08 -2.62 22.64
C THR A 192 0.48 -3.68 21.61
N VAL A 193 -0.03 -4.91 21.77
CA VAL A 193 0.21 -6.00 20.81
C VAL A 193 -0.42 -5.65 19.47
N GLN A 194 -1.65 -5.12 19.47
CA GLN A 194 -2.34 -4.75 18.25
C GLN A 194 -1.58 -3.66 17.48
N VAL A 195 -1.13 -2.59 18.14
CA VAL A 195 -0.36 -1.52 17.49
C VAL A 195 0.96 -2.05 16.92
N VAL A 196 1.74 -2.81 17.68
CA VAL A 196 3.04 -3.33 17.22
C VAL A 196 2.88 -4.27 16.02
N VAL A 197 1.90 -5.17 16.07
CA VAL A 197 1.66 -6.15 15.00
C VAL A 197 1.04 -5.47 13.78
N VAL A 198 -0.07 -4.74 13.96
CA VAL A 198 -0.89 -4.20 12.87
C VAL A 198 -0.25 -2.96 12.24
N MET A 199 0.37 -2.09 13.01
CA MET A 199 0.97 -0.85 12.50
C MET A 199 2.49 -0.94 12.29
N GLY A 200 3.15 -1.96 12.85
CA GLY A 200 4.58 -2.21 12.65
C GLY A 200 4.87 -3.40 11.74
N ILE A 201 4.65 -4.61 12.25
CA ILE A 201 5.10 -5.86 11.61
C ILE A 201 4.36 -6.16 10.30
N CYS A 202 3.02 -6.11 10.31
CA CYS A 202 2.20 -6.40 9.13
C CYS A 202 2.55 -5.46 7.96
N PRO A 203 2.63 -4.13 8.13
CA PRO A 203 3.02 -3.22 7.06
C PRO A 203 4.39 -3.55 6.48
N ILE A 204 5.38 -3.92 7.30
CA ILE A 204 6.70 -4.34 6.81
C ILE A 204 6.56 -5.54 5.87
N LEU A 205 5.91 -6.61 6.34
CA LEU A 205 5.77 -7.86 5.59
C LEU A 205 4.97 -7.68 4.30
N PHE A 206 3.81 -7.04 4.38
CA PHE A 206 2.94 -6.86 3.22
C PHE A 206 3.52 -5.87 2.20
N ASN A 207 4.22 -4.81 2.62
CA ASN A 207 4.92 -3.96 1.67
C ASN A 207 6.11 -4.68 1.01
N MET A 208 6.89 -5.47 1.75
CA MET A 208 7.94 -6.30 1.15
C MET A 208 7.36 -7.25 0.09
N LEU A 209 6.25 -7.93 0.40
CA LEU A 209 5.55 -8.80 -0.54
C LEU A 209 5.03 -8.02 -1.75
N GLN A 210 4.37 -6.87 -1.54
CA GLN A 210 3.85 -6.02 -2.60
C GLN A 210 4.93 -5.60 -3.58
N PHE A 211 6.02 -5.00 -3.09
CA PHE A 211 7.14 -4.58 -3.95
C PHE A 211 7.78 -5.76 -4.66
N TRP A 212 7.88 -6.92 -4.00
CA TRP A 212 8.41 -8.13 -4.62
C TRP A 212 7.52 -8.64 -5.76
N LEU A 213 6.20 -8.65 -5.58
CA LEU A 213 5.21 -9.03 -6.59
C LEU A 213 5.17 -8.03 -7.74
N ILE A 214 5.10 -6.73 -7.45
CA ILE A 214 5.09 -5.68 -8.46
C ILE A 214 6.38 -5.71 -9.28
N ASP A 215 7.55 -5.88 -8.67
CA ASP A 215 8.79 -6.03 -9.43
C ASP A 215 8.75 -7.25 -10.34
N SER A 216 8.06 -8.34 -9.95
CA SER A 216 7.89 -9.51 -10.84
C SER A 216 7.01 -9.18 -12.05
N ILE A 217 5.95 -8.38 -11.84
CA ILE A 217 5.05 -7.93 -12.90
C ILE A 217 5.75 -6.95 -13.84
N VAL A 218 6.46 -5.96 -13.30
CA VAL A 218 7.12 -4.91 -14.09
C VAL A 218 8.37 -5.41 -14.81
N LYS A 219 8.96 -6.51 -14.33
CA LYS A 219 10.03 -7.23 -15.02
C LYS A 219 9.54 -8.00 -16.25
N ALA A 220 8.28 -8.48 -16.21
CA ALA A 220 7.73 -9.43 -17.16
C ALA A 220 7.74 -8.92 -18.60
#